data_AF-A0A7S1QKQ5-F1
#
_entry.id   AF-A0A7S1QKQ5-F1
#
_cell.length_a   1.000
_cell.length_b   1.000
_cell.length_c   1.000
_cell.angle_alpha   90.00
_cell.angle_beta   90.00
_cell.angle_gamma   90.00
#
_symmetry.space_group_name_H-M   'P 1'
#
loop_
_entity.id
_entity.type
_entity.pdbx_description
1 polymer ?
#
loop_
_entity_poly.entity_id
_entity_poly.type
_entity_poly.pdbx_seq_one_letter_code
_entity_poly.pdbx_strand_id
1 'polypeptide(L)'
;GTTERAATANVQSQQQPAEAPILEAFDAGTWVSVNGRRFVGYLKTQRGAQKFYVACEETAKVFNGQDVKITWKSNPPAELRMGDWIEFSVVEEYPGEWGSPLAIDIVIMNRVGGRVNLAFG
;
A
#
# COMPACT_ATOMS: atom_id res chain seq x y z
N GLY A 1 -58.18 3.78 -24.53
CA GLY A 1 -57.55 4.14 -23.24
C GLY A 1 -57.55 2.89 -22.40
N THR A 2 -56.49 2.50 -21.71
CA THR A 2 -55.56 3.35 -20.97
C THR A 2 -54.23 2.61 -20.86
N THR A 3 -53.15 3.38 -20.96
CA THR A 3 -51.75 2.96 -20.89
C THR A 3 -51.35 2.73 -19.43
N GLU A 4 -50.73 1.60 -19.09
CA GLU A 4 -49.84 1.54 -17.91
C GLU A 4 -48.58 0.74 -18.22
N ARG A 5 -47.47 1.47 -18.26
CA ARG A 5 -46.10 0.98 -18.37
C ARG A 5 -45.64 0.53 -16.99
N ALA A 6 -45.22 -0.71 -16.84
CA ALA A 6 -44.38 -1.13 -15.72
C ALA A 6 -42.92 -1.13 -16.17
N ALA A 7 -42.18 -0.11 -15.73
CA ALA A 7 -40.73 -0.08 -15.81
C ALA A 7 -40.17 -0.81 -14.59
N THR A 8 -39.35 -1.83 -14.81
CA THR A 8 -38.56 -2.44 -13.74
C THR A 8 -37.09 -2.42 -14.14
N ALA A 9 -36.31 -1.82 -13.24
CA ALA A 9 -34.95 -1.38 -13.46
C ALA A 9 -33.97 -2.53 -13.70
N ASN A 10 -33.15 -2.37 -14.72
CA ASN A 10 -32.01 -3.22 -15.04
C ASN A 10 -30.81 -2.76 -14.20
N VAL A 11 -30.54 -3.44 -13.08
CA VAL A 11 -29.38 -3.15 -12.23
C VAL A 11 -28.18 -3.90 -12.83
N GLN A 12 -27.45 -3.22 -13.72
CA GLN A 12 -26.15 -3.69 -14.21
C GLN A 12 -25.11 -3.50 -13.11
N SER A 13 -24.75 -4.61 -12.45
CA SER A 13 -23.54 -4.71 -11.63
C SER A 13 -22.33 -4.46 -12.52
N GLN A 14 -21.80 -3.24 -12.50
CA GLN A 14 -20.48 -2.94 -13.06
C GLN A 14 -19.44 -3.59 -12.15
N GLN A 15 -19.15 -4.87 -12.41
CA GLN A 15 -17.88 -5.46 -11.96
C GLN A 15 -16.78 -4.74 -12.74
N GLN A 16 -16.10 -3.81 -12.06
CA GLN A 16 -14.80 -3.31 -12.53
C GLN A 16 -13.93 -4.54 -12.86
N PRO A 17 -13.40 -4.66 -14.09
CA PRO A 17 -12.45 -5.71 -14.37
C PRO A 17 -11.25 -5.48 -13.45
N ALA A 18 -10.88 -6.50 -12.68
CA ALA A 18 -9.63 -6.51 -11.96
C ALA A 18 -8.52 -6.36 -13.00
N GLU A 19 -7.96 -5.16 -13.13
CA GLU A 19 -6.79 -4.91 -13.95
C GLU A 19 -5.71 -5.88 -13.49
N ALA A 20 -5.28 -6.75 -14.41
CA ALA A 20 -4.23 -7.72 -14.14
C ALA A 20 -2.97 -6.97 -13.68
N PRO A 21 -2.23 -7.47 -12.68
CA PRO A 21 -0.94 -6.89 -12.31
C PRO A 21 -0.04 -6.87 -13.55
N ILE A 22 0.32 -5.66 -14.00
CA ILE A 22 1.28 -5.47 -15.07
C ILE A 22 2.63 -5.94 -14.53
N LEU A 23 2.99 -7.18 -14.84
CA LEU A 23 4.32 -7.74 -14.61
C LEU A 23 5.17 -7.48 -15.86
N GLU A 24 5.66 -6.25 -16.04
CA GLU A 24 6.58 -5.93 -17.14
C GLU A 24 7.92 -5.37 -16.65
N ALA A 25 8.95 -6.19 -16.92
CA ALA A 25 10.37 -5.91 -17.15
C ALA A 25 11.16 -5.04 -16.15
N PHE A 26 12.01 -5.76 -15.42
CA PHE A 26 13.15 -5.27 -14.67
C PHE A 26 14.18 -4.61 -15.60
N ASP A 27 14.16 -3.28 -15.69
CA ASP A 27 15.29 -2.50 -16.21
C ASP A 27 15.68 -1.42 -15.19
N ALA A 28 16.98 -1.14 -15.12
CA ALA A 28 17.71 -0.51 -14.02
C ALA A 28 16.98 0.65 -13.30
N GLY A 29 16.49 0.39 -12.08
CA GLY A 29 16.21 1.43 -11.08
C GLY A 29 14.77 1.95 -10.99
N THR A 30 13.83 1.40 -11.77
CA THR A 30 12.41 1.75 -11.65
C THR A 30 11.66 0.66 -10.89
N TRP A 31 11.18 0.98 -9.69
CA TRP A 31 10.37 0.07 -8.88
C TRP A 31 8.90 0.17 -9.34
N VAL A 32 8.32 -0.94 -9.82
CA VAL A 32 6.91 -0.98 -10.23
C VAL A 32 6.05 -1.44 -9.05
N SER A 33 5.15 -0.57 -8.58
CA SER A 33 4.20 -0.90 -7.51
C SER A 33 3.31 -2.06 -7.92
N VAL A 34 3.21 -3.08 -7.07
CA VAL A 34 2.28 -4.19 -7.24
C VAL A 34 0.85 -3.60 -7.28
N ASN A 35 0.18 -3.76 -8.42
CA ASN A 35 -1.16 -3.24 -8.71
C ASN A 35 -1.32 -1.70 -8.73
N GLY A 36 -0.25 -0.90 -8.71
CA GLY A 36 -0.36 0.57 -8.65
C GLY A 36 -1.07 1.09 -7.39
N ARG A 37 -1.25 0.25 -6.37
CA ARG A 37 -2.01 0.57 -5.15
C ARG A 37 -1.10 1.12 -4.06
N ARG A 38 -1.66 2.05 -3.28
CA ARG A 38 -1.06 2.53 -2.03
C ARG A 38 -1.72 1.81 -0.85
N PHE A 39 -0.93 1.55 0.18
CA PHE A 39 -1.31 0.85 1.39
C PHE A 39 -1.04 1.75 2.59
N VAL A 40 -1.82 1.59 3.65
CA VAL A 40 -1.62 2.30 4.92
C VAL A 40 -1.28 1.30 6.01
N GLY A 41 -0.23 1.59 6.77
CA GLY A 41 0.22 0.74 7.86
C GLY A 41 1.03 1.52 8.88
N TYR A 42 1.39 0.87 9.98
CA TYR A 42 2.21 1.50 11.02
C TYR A 42 3.54 0.77 11.18
N LEU A 43 4.58 1.51 11.55
CA LEU A 43 5.90 0.93 11.83
C LEU A 43 5.87 0.13 13.13
N LYS A 44 5.94 -1.20 13.01
CA LYS A 44 5.76 -2.14 14.12
C LYS A 44 7.07 -2.58 14.76
N THR A 45 8.12 -2.84 13.98
CA THR A 45 9.45 -3.15 14.52
C THR A 45 10.59 -2.54 13.71
N GLN A 46 11.72 -2.32 14.38
CA GLN A 46 12.99 -1.91 13.75
C GLN A 46 14.05 -2.98 14.03
N ARG A 47 14.83 -3.33 13.00
CA ARG A 47 15.89 -4.34 13.04
C ARG A 47 17.17 -3.78 12.42
N GLY A 48 17.89 -2.96 13.17
CA GLY A 48 19.06 -2.22 12.70
C GLY A 48 18.73 -0.77 12.37
N ALA A 49 19.73 0.00 11.97
CA ALA A 49 19.59 1.46 11.87
C ALA A 49 18.52 1.92 10.86
N GLN A 50 18.43 1.26 9.70
CA GLN A 50 17.53 1.68 8.60
C GLN A 50 16.69 0.51 8.07
N LYS A 51 16.26 -0.38 8.97
CA LYS A 51 15.40 -1.51 8.58
C LYS A 51 14.18 -1.56 9.48
N PHE A 52 13.03 -1.23 8.91
CA PHE A 52 11.74 -1.24 9.60
C PHE A 52 10.83 -2.29 8.99
N TYR A 53 9.88 -2.75 9.79
CA TYR A 53 8.80 -3.61 9.34
C TYR A 53 7.47 -2.91 9.60
N VAL A 54 6.63 -2.90 8.58
CA VAL A 54 5.33 -2.26 8.56
C VAL A 54 4.27 -3.31 8.80
N ALA A 55 3.43 -3.09 9.79
CA ALA A 55 2.21 -3.86 9.95
C ALA A 55 1.10 -3.24 9.11
N CYS A 56 0.61 -4.01 8.13
CA CYS A 56 -0.54 -3.65 7.31
C CYS A 56 -1.31 -4.92 6.97
N GLU A 57 -2.58 -4.99 7.38
CA GLU A 57 -3.41 -6.18 7.19
C GLU A 57 -3.67 -6.47 5.71
N GLU A 58 -3.81 -5.41 4.90
CA GLU A 58 -4.03 -5.55 3.46
C GLU A 58 -2.81 -6.17 2.78
N THR A 59 -1.60 -5.71 3.10
CA THR A 59 -0.38 -6.30 2.54
C THR A 59 -0.17 -7.72 3.03
N ALA A 60 -0.48 -8.02 4.30
CA ALA A 60 -0.41 -9.38 4.81
C ALA A 60 -1.34 -10.33 4.04
N LYS A 61 -2.53 -9.89 3.60
CA LYS A 61 -3.43 -10.71 2.75
C LYS A 61 -2.88 -10.90 1.34
N VAL A 62 -2.24 -9.88 0.78
CA VAL A 62 -1.69 -9.92 -0.59
C VAL A 62 -0.41 -10.74 -0.67
N PHE A 63 0.45 -10.66 0.34
CA PHE A 63 1.79 -11.24 0.35
C PHE A 63 1.92 -12.41 1.34
N ASN A 64 0.90 -13.28 1.44
CA ASN A 64 0.94 -14.53 2.21
C ASN A 64 1.40 -14.39 3.68
N GLY A 65 0.92 -13.35 4.36
CA GLY A 65 1.23 -13.07 5.77
C GLY A 65 2.58 -12.40 5.99
N GLN A 66 3.28 -11.98 4.94
CA GLN A 66 4.57 -11.31 5.06
C GLN A 66 4.41 -9.84 5.45
N ASP A 67 5.22 -9.40 6.41
CA ASP A 67 5.37 -7.99 6.73
C ASP A 67 6.16 -7.27 5.62
N VAL A 68 5.74 -6.04 5.31
CA VAL A 68 6.47 -5.19 4.37
C VAL A 68 7.68 -4.59 5.07
N LYS A 69 8.85 -4.71 4.45
CA LYS A 69 10.10 -4.13 4.95
C LYS A 69 10.34 -2.76 4.33
N ILE A 70 10.93 -1.88 5.12
CA ILE A 70 11.55 -0.63 4.66
C ILE A 70 13.04 -0.79 4.87
N THR A 71 13.85 -0.46 3.85
CA THR A 71 15.31 -0.49 3.95
C THR A 71 15.92 0.78 3.36
N TRP A 72 17.26 0.87 3.30
CA TRP A 72 17.94 1.95 2.56
C TRP A 72 17.51 2.03 1.08
N LYS A 73 17.09 0.91 0.47
CA LYS A 73 16.58 0.88 -0.91
C LYS A 73 15.22 1.54 -1.07
N SER A 74 14.46 1.66 0.02
CA SER A 74 13.13 2.30 0.02
C SER A 74 13.20 3.82 -0.05
N ASN A 75 14.40 4.42 0.10
CA ASN A 75 14.60 5.86 0.26
C ASN A 75 13.61 6.50 1.28
N PRO A 76 13.51 5.98 2.51
CA PRO A 76 12.50 6.44 3.46
C PRO A 76 12.79 7.87 3.92
N PRO A 77 11.76 8.63 4.34
CA PRO A 77 11.94 9.93 4.99
C PRO A 77 12.92 9.82 6.17
N ALA A 78 13.88 10.74 6.27
CA ALA A 78 14.97 10.67 7.24
C ALA A 78 14.48 10.68 8.69
N GLU A 79 13.33 11.29 8.92
CA GLU A 79 12.74 11.46 10.23
C GLU A 79 11.69 10.38 10.57
N LEU A 80 11.61 9.29 9.82
CA LEU A 80 10.71 8.16 10.05
C LEU A 80 10.98 7.50 11.42
N ARG A 81 9.93 7.25 12.22
CA ARG A 81 10.06 6.72 13.59
C ARG A 81 9.17 5.51 13.84
N MET A 82 9.61 4.66 14.76
CA MET A 82 8.80 3.58 15.31
C MET A 82 7.42 4.08 15.76
N GLY A 83 6.37 3.39 15.31
CA GLY A 83 4.97 3.74 15.58
C GLY A 83 4.32 4.70 14.58
N ASP A 84 5.09 5.39 13.73
CA ASP A 84 4.51 6.27 12.70
C ASP A 84 3.56 5.49 11.78
N TRP A 85 2.42 6.10 11.45
CA TRP A 85 1.54 5.64 10.38
C TRP A 85 2.03 6.21 9.06
N ILE A 86 2.15 5.34 8.08
CA ILE A 86 2.65 5.67 6.76
C ILE A 86 1.69 5.17 5.69
N GLU A 87 1.68 5.90 4.58
CA GLU A 87 1.15 5.44 3.31
C GLU A 87 2.33 5.09 2.40
N PHE A 88 2.25 3.98 1.68
CA PHE A 88 3.36 3.47 0.85
C PHE A 88 2.85 2.62 -0.30
N SER A 89 3.68 2.49 -1.34
CA SER A 89 3.51 1.49 -2.39
C SER A 89 4.39 0.27 -2.10
N VAL A 90 4.03 -0.88 -2.64
CA VAL A 90 4.78 -2.13 -2.40
C VAL A 90 5.37 -2.64 -3.69
N VAL A 91 6.62 -3.09 -3.63
CA VAL A 91 7.31 -3.79 -4.71
C VAL A 91 7.90 -5.11 -4.22
N GLU A 92 7.87 -6.12 -5.07
CA GLU A 92 8.58 -7.37 -4.82
C GLU A 92 10.04 -7.20 -5.26
N GLU A 93 10.97 -7.23 -4.31
CA GLU A 93 12.41 -7.10 -4.62
C GLU A 93 12.92 -8.30 -5.43
N TYR A 94 12.34 -9.48 -5.19
CA TYR A 94 12.63 -10.71 -5.91
C TYR A 94 11.29 -11.40 -6.22
N PRO A 95 10.90 -11.54 -7.50
CA PRO A 95 9.66 -12.21 -7.85
C PRO A 95 9.79 -13.70 -7.49
N GLY A 96 8.96 -14.18 -6.56
CA GLY A 96 8.95 -15.57 -6.08
C GLY A 96 8.94 -15.72 -4.54
N GLU A 97 9.25 -16.91 -4.03
CA GLU A 97 9.15 -17.23 -2.58
C GLU A 97 10.21 -16.56 -1.69
N TRP A 98 11.24 -15.96 -2.29
CA TRP A 98 12.46 -15.57 -1.58
C TRP A 98 12.57 -14.05 -1.44
N GLY A 99 11.73 -13.46 -0.59
CA GLY A 99 11.89 -12.07 -0.17
C GLY A 99 10.67 -11.48 0.52
N SER A 100 10.87 -10.70 1.59
CA SER A 100 9.78 -9.87 2.11
C SER A 100 9.53 -8.68 1.18
N PRO A 101 8.25 -8.30 0.93
CA PRO A 101 7.90 -7.16 0.09
C PRO A 101 8.54 -5.87 0.60
N LEU A 102 8.94 -4.99 -0.32
CA LEU A 102 9.61 -3.73 -0.03
C LEU A 102 8.63 -2.56 -0.18
N ALA A 103 8.55 -1.70 0.83
CA ALA A 103 7.82 -0.44 0.73
C ALA A 103 8.64 0.61 -0.04
N ILE A 104 7.97 1.36 -0.91
CA ILE A 104 8.49 2.51 -1.67
C ILE A 104 7.49 3.67 -1.60
N ASP A 105 7.87 4.85 -2.10
CA ASP A 105 7.01 6.05 -2.15
C ASP A 105 6.32 6.38 -0.81
N ILE A 106 7.12 6.28 0.26
CA ILE A 106 6.65 6.32 1.65
C ILE A 106 6.33 7.76 2.05
N VAL A 107 5.10 7.97 2.51
CA VAL A 107 4.59 9.23 3.05
C VAL A 107 4.17 9.03 4.50
N ILE A 108 4.59 9.91 5.41
CA ILE A 108 4.21 9.83 6.82
C ILE A 108 2.86 10.51 7.01
N MET A 109 1.84 9.72 7.37
CA MET A 109 0.46 10.17 7.51
C MET A 109 0.18 10.68 8.93
N ASN A 110 0.67 9.97 9.94
CA ASN A 110 0.51 10.37 11.34
C ASN A 110 1.74 10.01 12.17
N ARG A 111 2.20 10.97 12.97
CA ARG A 111 3.38 10.83 13.83
C ARG A 111 3.00 10.23 15.17
N VAL A 112 3.73 9.22 15.63
CA VAL A 112 3.62 8.81 17.04
C VAL A 112 4.20 9.90 17.93
N GLY A 113 3.37 10.39 18.86
CA GLY A 113 3.71 11.48 19.77
C GLY A 113 3.67 12.88 19.14
N GLY A 114 3.25 13.01 17.87
CA GLY A 114 2.94 14.30 17.29
C GLY A 114 1.65 14.85 17.91
N ARG A 115 1.71 16.04 18.50
CA ARG A 115 0.49 16.83 18.71
C ARG A 115 -0.13 17.02 17.33
N VAL A 116 -1.31 16.43 17.10
CA VAL A 116 -2.10 16.77 15.93
C VAL A 116 -2.44 18.25 16.10
N ASN A 117 -1.74 19.13 15.37
CA ASN A 117 -2.21 20.50 15.20
C ASN A 117 -3.43 20.40 14.27
N LEU A 118 -4.56 20.01 14.84
CA LEU A 118 -5.89 20.21 14.28
C LEU A 118 -6.13 21.72 14.30
N ALA A 119 -5.51 22.44 13.37
CA ALA A 119 -6.00 23.75 12.99
C ALA A 119 -7.31 23.51 12.22
N PHE A 120 -8.42 23.40 12.95
CA PHE A 120 -9.72 23.63 12.36
C PHE A 120 -9.79 25.12 12.02
N GLY A 121 -9.69 25.44 10.74
CA GLY A 121 -10.10 26.72 10.17
C GLY A 121 -11.56 26.67 9.76
#